data_AF-A0A520GJF1-F1
#
_entry.id   AF-A0A520GJF1-F1
#
_cell.length_a   1.000
_cell.length_b   1.000
_cell.length_c   1.000
_cell.angle_alpha   90.00
_cell.angle_beta   90.00
_cell.angle_gamma   90.00
#
_symmetry.space_group_name_H-M   'P 1'
#
loop_
_entity.id
_entity.type
_entity.pdbx_description
1 polymer ?
#
loop_
_entity_poly.entity_id
_entity_poly.type
_entity_poly.pdbx_seq_one_letter_code
_entity_poly.pdbx_strand_id
1 'polypeptide(L)'
;MSFPLVRRSHLVMTLVVPLLLAACASAPKPPAEAVVVAVVPPPPAPVVQPVEAEPMAPATQPALVFTQNTQGPVAALLAYADKVRPLGGPELGAEISRLGEPAEVPFAQMQLAIVLAQTRAPADLVRGLGLLQRVAANPSQDAQALHPLARLLATRYAEQRRVEEERDRQAQQLRDSQRRIEQLTDRIEALRAIERSFSRPNSAPPPAPAKPAP
;
A
#
# COMPACT_ATOMS: atom_id res chain seq x y z
N MET A 1 -10.71 -41.90 32.81
CA MET A 1 -9.27 -42.21 32.88
C MET A 1 -8.61 -41.44 31.74
N SER A 2 -8.02 -40.26 32.01
CA SER A 2 -6.59 -40.09 32.36
C SER A 2 -5.70 -40.18 31.10
N PHE A 3 -4.88 -39.23 30.66
CA PHE A 3 -4.45 -37.88 31.08
C PHE A 3 -3.79 -37.20 29.84
N PRO A 4 -3.47 -35.89 29.90
CA PRO A 4 -3.12 -35.02 28.77
C PRO A 4 -1.60 -34.92 28.51
N LEU A 5 -1.22 -34.48 27.31
CA LEU A 5 0.14 -34.04 27.00
C LEU A 5 0.16 -32.54 26.69
N VAL A 6 0.68 -31.84 27.69
CA VAL A 6 1.20 -30.48 27.69
C VAL A 6 2.28 -30.30 26.62
N ARG A 7 2.23 -29.19 25.88
CA ARG A 7 3.44 -28.53 25.31
C ARG A 7 3.14 -27.04 25.18
N ARG A 8 3.40 -26.24 26.22
CA ARG A 8 4.65 -25.51 26.51
C ARG A 8 5.15 -24.62 25.36
N SER A 9 5.09 -23.32 25.64
CA SER A 9 6.18 -22.34 25.46
C SER A 9 6.31 -21.64 24.10
N HIS A 10 5.65 -20.49 23.96
CA HIS A 10 6.09 -19.41 23.07
C HIS A 10 6.16 -18.11 23.88
N LEU A 11 7.19 -17.99 24.71
CA LEU A 11 7.54 -16.77 25.41
C LEU A 11 9.06 -16.67 25.49
N VAL A 12 9.68 -16.36 24.36
CA VAL A 12 11.04 -15.80 24.24
C VAL A 12 10.98 -14.88 23.01
N MET A 13 10.59 -13.62 23.19
CA MET A 13 11.54 -12.51 23.36
C MET A 13 12.47 -12.39 22.14
N THR A 14 11.96 -11.81 21.06
CA THR A 14 12.78 -11.26 19.97
C THR A 14 12.89 -9.75 20.16
N LEU A 15 13.87 -9.35 20.96
CA LEU A 15 14.41 -8.00 21.00
C LEU A 15 15.78 -8.06 20.33
N VAL A 16 16.18 -6.97 19.67
CA VAL A 16 17.41 -6.77 18.87
C VAL A 16 17.25 -7.11 17.39
N VAL A 17 17.04 -6.08 16.55
CA VAL A 17 17.98 -5.58 15.52
C VAL A 17 17.33 -4.31 14.90
N PRO A 18 17.89 -3.11 15.12
CA PRO A 18 17.82 -2.07 14.10
C PRO A 18 19.24 -1.53 13.89
N LEU A 19 19.97 -2.15 12.98
CA LEU A 19 21.19 -1.56 12.45
C LEU A 19 21.35 -2.10 11.04
N LEU A 20 21.04 -1.25 10.05
CA LEU A 20 21.55 -1.25 8.66
C LEU A 20 20.72 -0.24 7.86
N LEU A 21 20.87 1.04 8.21
CA LEU A 21 20.48 2.19 7.40
C LEU A 21 21.70 3.13 7.35
N ALA A 22 22.69 2.80 6.53
CA ALA A 22 23.78 3.70 6.17
C ALA A 22 24.65 3.07 5.05
N ALA A 23 24.33 3.35 3.79
CA ALA A 23 25.32 3.31 2.69
C ALA A 23 24.71 3.84 1.36
N CYS A 24 24.33 5.12 1.33
CA CYS A 24 24.23 5.87 0.07
C CYS A 24 25.09 7.13 0.23
N ALA A 25 26.36 7.06 -0.16
CA ALA A 25 27.22 8.25 -0.24
C ALA A 25 28.19 8.08 -1.41
N SER A 26 27.76 8.48 -2.61
CA SER A 26 28.68 8.87 -3.68
C SER A 26 28.76 10.40 -3.68
N ALA A 27 29.90 10.93 -3.26
CA ALA A 27 30.20 12.36 -3.30
C ALA A 27 30.56 12.79 -4.74
N PRO A 28 30.10 13.96 -5.21
CA PRO A 28 30.54 14.49 -6.49
C PRO A 28 31.93 15.16 -6.36
N LYS A 29 32.78 14.88 -7.35
CA LYS A 29 34.15 15.39 -7.50
C LYS A 29 34.14 16.89 -7.87
N PRO A 30 34.97 17.74 -7.25
CA PRO A 30 35.10 19.14 -7.63
C PRO A 30 35.91 19.29 -8.94
N PRO A 31 35.56 20.22 -9.84
CA PRO A 31 36.39 20.52 -11.00
C PRO A 31 37.54 21.49 -10.63
N ALA A 32 38.71 21.21 -11.21
CA ALA A 32 39.92 21.99 -11.10
C ALA A 32 39.88 23.24 -12.00
N GLU A 33 40.30 24.35 -11.39
CA GLU A 33 41.14 25.46 -11.88
C GLU A 33 41.01 25.96 -13.33
N ALA A 34 40.74 27.26 -13.42
CA ALA A 34 40.80 28.05 -14.64
C ALA A 34 42.25 28.33 -15.05
N VAL A 35 42.61 27.95 -16.27
CA VAL A 35 43.78 28.48 -16.99
C VAL A 35 43.27 29.32 -18.15
N VAL A 36 43.70 30.57 -18.18
CA VAL A 36 43.36 31.58 -19.20
C VAL A 36 44.45 31.58 -20.29
N VAL A 37 44.09 32.11 -21.48
CA VAL A 37 44.93 32.56 -22.60
C VAL A 37 45.15 31.45 -23.67
N ALA A 38 44.96 31.62 -24.98
CA ALA A 38 44.98 32.80 -25.85
C ALA A 38 43.96 32.68 -27.02
N VAL A 39 43.61 33.85 -27.57
CA VAL A 39 42.73 34.09 -28.73
C VAL A 39 43.43 33.76 -30.06
N VAL A 40 42.73 33.07 -30.98
CA VAL A 40 43.01 33.05 -32.44
C VAL A 40 41.66 33.07 -33.20
N PRO A 41 41.48 33.90 -34.26
CA PRO A 41 40.20 34.08 -34.99
C PRO A 41 39.89 32.98 -36.04
N PRO A 42 38.66 32.94 -36.62
CA PRO A 42 37.91 31.70 -36.89
C PRO A 42 37.92 31.22 -38.35
N PRO A 43 37.50 29.98 -38.61
CA PRO A 43 36.72 29.62 -39.79
C PRO A 43 35.25 29.27 -39.41
N PRO A 44 34.28 29.50 -40.30
CA PRO A 44 32.85 29.42 -39.95
C PRO A 44 32.41 27.96 -39.81
N ALA A 45 31.95 27.58 -38.62
CA ALA A 45 31.20 26.36 -38.38
C ALA A 45 29.71 26.70 -38.18
N PRO A 46 28.79 25.84 -38.66
CA PRO A 46 27.36 26.12 -38.70
C PRO A 46 26.77 26.29 -37.29
N VAL A 47 25.83 27.22 -37.17
CA VAL A 47 25.13 27.59 -35.94
C VAL A 47 24.42 26.36 -35.37
N VAL A 48 24.97 25.76 -34.31
CA VAL A 48 24.23 24.86 -33.43
C VAL A 48 23.52 25.73 -32.41
N GLN A 49 22.22 25.94 -32.60
CA GLN A 49 21.39 26.53 -31.55
C GLN A 49 21.28 25.53 -30.39
N PRO A 50 21.55 25.92 -29.13
CA PRO A 50 21.24 25.09 -27.97
C PRO A 50 19.71 25.01 -27.85
N VAL A 51 19.14 23.83 -28.06
CA VAL A 51 17.75 23.56 -27.70
C VAL A 51 17.64 23.61 -26.19
N GLU A 52 17.01 24.65 -25.66
CA GLU A 52 16.50 24.71 -24.30
C GLU A 52 15.65 23.45 -24.04
N ALA A 53 16.07 22.66 -23.05
CA ALA A 53 15.32 21.50 -22.60
C ALA A 53 14.12 21.99 -21.78
N GLU A 54 12.98 22.16 -22.45
CA GLU A 54 11.67 22.23 -21.79
C GLU A 54 11.32 20.91 -21.09
N PRO A 55 10.61 20.94 -19.94
CA PRO A 55 10.35 19.78 -19.12
C PRO A 55 9.28 18.90 -19.80
N MET A 56 9.71 17.80 -20.41
CA MET A 56 8.81 16.91 -21.14
C MET A 56 8.06 15.97 -20.20
N ALA A 57 6.78 16.24 -19.97
CA ALA A 57 5.76 15.23 -19.68
C ALA A 57 4.72 15.30 -20.81
N PRO A 58 4.77 14.36 -21.79
CA PRO A 58 3.83 13.23 -21.82
C PRO A 58 4.42 11.96 -22.46
N ALA A 59 5.61 11.51 -22.04
CA ALA A 59 6.33 10.42 -22.72
C ALA A 59 5.95 8.97 -22.31
N THR A 60 4.98 8.76 -21.42
CA THR A 60 4.74 7.41 -20.86
C THR A 60 3.90 6.49 -21.75
N GLN A 61 3.00 7.04 -22.58
CA GLN A 61 2.23 6.26 -23.56
C GLN A 61 3.11 5.73 -24.71
N PRO A 62 4.01 6.53 -25.34
CA PRO A 62 4.88 6.00 -26.37
C PRO A 62 5.83 4.93 -25.83
N ALA A 63 6.25 5.01 -24.56
CA ALA A 63 7.07 3.97 -23.93
C ALA A 63 6.36 2.60 -23.86
N LEU A 64 5.09 2.55 -23.47
CA LEU A 64 4.34 1.28 -23.39
C LEU A 64 4.15 0.66 -24.77
N VAL A 65 3.72 1.44 -25.76
CA VAL A 65 3.55 0.95 -27.14
C VAL A 65 4.89 0.49 -27.72
N PHE A 66 5.97 1.22 -27.46
CA PHE A 66 7.31 0.83 -27.87
C PHE A 66 7.75 -0.50 -27.24
N THR A 67 7.57 -0.67 -25.94
CA THR A 67 7.89 -1.95 -25.26
C THR A 67 7.03 -3.09 -25.78
N GLN A 68 5.75 -2.86 -26.04
CA GLN A 68 4.86 -3.88 -26.59
C GLN A 68 5.32 -4.35 -27.97
N ASN A 69 5.72 -3.40 -28.84
CA ASN A 69 6.15 -3.70 -30.20
C ASN A 69 7.54 -4.35 -30.28
N THR A 70 8.44 -4.03 -29.35
CA THR A 70 9.84 -4.49 -29.38
C THR A 70 10.12 -5.68 -28.48
N GLN A 71 9.41 -5.82 -27.36
CA GLN A 71 9.62 -6.83 -26.32
C GLN A 71 8.38 -7.69 -26.03
N GLY A 72 7.24 -7.36 -26.64
CA GLY A 72 6.00 -8.12 -26.52
C GLY A 72 5.06 -7.64 -25.40
N PRO A 73 3.81 -8.16 -25.39
CA PRO A 73 2.75 -7.65 -24.51
C PRO A 73 2.98 -7.99 -23.03
N VAL A 74 3.66 -9.10 -22.72
CA VAL A 74 3.98 -9.45 -21.33
C VAL A 74 5.00 -8.47 -20.74
N ALA A 75 6.06 -8.13 -21.48
CA ALA A 75 7.06 -7.17 -21.02
C ALA A 75 6.44 -5.78 -20.80
N ALA A 76 5.56 -5.35 -21.70
CA ALA A 76 4.83 -4.09 -21.55
C ALA A 76 3.91 -4.08 -20.31
N LEU A 77 3.24 -5.19 -20.00
CA LEU A 77 2.42 -5.30 -18.78
C LEU A 77 3.26 -5.32 -17.50
N LEU A 78 4.44 -5.93 -17.51
CA LEU A 78 5.36 -5.89 -16.37
C LEU A 78 5.88 -4.47 -16.13
N ALA A 79 6.32 -3.78 -17.18
CA ALA A 79 6.71 -2.37 -17.12
C ALA A 79 5.54 -1.49 -16.63
N TYR A 80 4.32 -1.79 -17.07
CA TYR A 80 3.11 -1.11 -16.59
C TYR A 80 2.86 -1.37 -15.10
N ALA A 81 3.00 -2.62 -14.64
CA ALA A 81 2.85 -2.98 -13.23
C ALA A 81 3.85 -2.23 -12.34
N ASP A 82 5.10 -2.09 -12.79
CA ASP A 82 6.12 -1.32 -12.07
C ASP A 82 5.81 0.18 -12.06
N LYS A 83 5.27 0.72 -13.16
CA LYS A 83 4.82 2.12 -13.23
C LYS A 83 3.70 2.41 -12.23
N VAL A 84 2.72 1.51 -12.07
CA VAL A 84 1.55 1.78 -11.21
C VAL A 84 1.78 1.42 -9.74
N ARG A 85 2.80 0.62 -9.43
CA ARG A 85 3.17 0.23 -8.06
C ARG A 85 3.38 1.41 -7.08
N PRO A 86 4.08 2.50 -7.44
CA PRO A 86 4.29 3.62 -6.53
C PRO A 86 3.09 4.57 -6.41
N LEU A 87 2.05 4.40 -7.24
CA LEU A 87 0.94 5.36 -7.28
C LEU A 87 0.11 5.34 -5.98
N GLY A 88 -0.30 6.52 -5.55
CA GLY A 88 -1.22 6.71 -4.42
C GLY A 88 -2.69 6.55 -4.81
N GLY A 89 -3.59 6.50 -3.82
CA GLY A 89 -5.05 6.39 -4.04
C GLY A 89 -5.65 7.33 -5.10
N PRO A 90 -5.38 8.65 -5.09
CA PRO A 90 -5.95 9.56 -6.11
C PRO A 90 -5.41 9.29 -7.52
N GLU A 91 -4.13 8.95 -7.63
CA GLU A 91 -3.48 8.64 -8.92
C GLU A 91 -3.98 7.32 -9.50
N LEU A 92 -4.21 6.31 -8.64
CA LEU A 92 -4.85 5.06 -9.02
C LEU A 92 -6.27 5.30 -9.51
N GLY A 93 -7.04 6.13 -8.81
CA GLY A 93 -8.38 6.54 -9.25
C GLY A 93 -8.37 7.21 -10.63
N ALA A 94 -7.45 8.15 -10.85
CA ALA A 94 -7.28 8.81 -12.15
C ALA A 94 -6.88 7.81 -13.25
N GLU A 95 -6.00 6.85 -12.96
CA GLU A 95 -5.60 5.82 -13.92
C GLU A 95 -6.75 4.85 -14.25
N ILE A 96 -7.58 4.48 -13.25
CA ILE A 96 -8.80 3.68 -13.48
C ILE A 96 -9.77 4.45 -14.37
N SER A 97 -10.01 5.74 -14.10
CA SER A 97 -10.86 6.58 -14.95
C SER A 97 -10.31 6.74 -16.37
N ARG A 98 -8.98 6.84 -16.51
CA ARG A 98 -8.30 6.94 -17.82
C ARG A 98 -8.45 5.64 -18.62
N LEU A 99 -8.38 4.48 -17.98
CA LEU A 99 -8.55 3.18 -18.63
C LEU A 99 -10.02 2.88 -18.97
N GLY A 100 -10.95 3.34 -18.14
CA GLY A 100 -12.38 3.11 -18.34
C GLY A 100 -12.77 1.63 -18.25
N GLU A 101 -13.89 1.26 -18.88
CA GLU A 101 -14.24 -0.16 -19.06
C GLU A 101 -13.51 -0.72 -20.29
N PRO A 102 -12.61 -1.70 -20.13
CA PRO A 102 -11.97 -2.33 -21.25
C PRO A 102 -13.01 -3.17 -21.99
N ALA A 103 -13.09 -2.98 -23.31
CA ALA A 103 -13.82 -3.88 -24.20
C ALA A 103 -13.21 -5.29 -24.17
N GLU A 104 -13.51 -6.15 -25.16
CA GLU A 104 -12.88 -7.47 -25.29
C GLU A 104 -11.40 -7.40 -25.76
N VAL A 105 -10.65 -6.41 -25.29
CA VAL A 105 -9.24 -6.19 -25.57
C VAL A 105 -8.42 -6.76 -24.41
N PRO A 106 -7.76 -7.93 -24.58
CA PRO A 106 -7.11 -8.64 -23.47
C PRO A 106 -6.03 -7.82 -22.76
N PHE A 107 -5.26 -7.04 -23.52
CA PHE A 107 -4.20 -6.19 -22.96
C PHE A 107 -4.78 -5.09 -22.04
N ALA A 108 -5.85 -4.42 -22.45
CA ALA A 108 -6.51 -3.39 -21.64
C ALA A 108 -7.20 -3.99 -20.40
N GLN A 109 -7.78 -5.19 -20.52
CA GLN A 109 -8.33 -5.94 -19.39
C GLN A 109 -7.25 -6.26 -18.35
N MET A 110 -6.06 -6.68 -18.79
CA MET A 110 -4.91 -6.93 -17.92
C MET A 110 -4.43 -5.64 -17.23
N GLN A 111 -4.32 -4.52 -17.97
CA GLN A 111 -3.93 -3.23 -17.39
C GLN A 111 -4.90 -2.81 -16.28
N LEU A 112 -6.20 -2.81 -16.55
CA LEU A 112 -7.19 -2.45 -15.55
C LEU A 112 -7.14 -3.38 -14.34
N ALA A 113 -7.00 -4.69 -14.54
CA ALA A 113 -6.89 -5.64 -13.44
C ALA A 113 -5.66 -5.37 -12.53
N ILE A 114 -4.54 -4.93 -13.11
CA ILE A 114 -3.34 -4.55 -12.35
C ILE A 114 -3.60 -3.31 -11.50
N VAL A 115 -4.24 -2.27 -12.05
CA VAL A 115 -4.52 -1.04 -11.30
C VAL A 115 -5.55 -1.29 -10.19
N LEU A 116 -6.61 -2.05 -10.47
CA LEU A 116 -7.63 -2.40 -9.49
C LEU A 116 -7.05 -3.17 -8.29
N ALA A 117 -6.12 -4.09 -8.51
CA ALA A 117 -5.49 -4.82 -7.41
C ALA A 117 -4.61 -3.92 -6.50
N GLN A 118 -4.11 -2.81 -7.05
CA GLN A 118 -3.29 -1.85 -6.31
C GLN A 118 -4.11 -0.99 -5.34
N THR A 119 -5.41 -0.82 -5.56
CA THR A 119 -6.29 -0.04 -4.65
C THR A 119 -6.51 -0.74 -3.31
N ARG A 120 -6.33 -2.07 -3.26
CA ARG A 120 -6.63 -2.93 -2.10
C ARG A 120 -8.08 -2.81 -1.60
N ALA A 121 -8.98 -2.33 -2.47
CA ALA A 121 -10.41 -2.35 -2.20
C ALA A 121 -10.97 -3.74 -2.56
N PRO A 122 -11.79 -4.37 -1.70
CA PRO A 122 -12.25 -5.74 -1.94
C PRO A 122 -13.11 -5.86 -3.20
N ALA A 123 -13.93 -4.84 -3.50
CA ALA A 123 -14.75 -4.80 -4.72
C ALA A 123 -13.89 -4.72 -5.99
N ASP A 124 -12.85 -3.89 -5.97
CA ASP A 124 -11.92 -3.73 -7.10
C ASP A 124 -11.13 -5.01 -7.34
N LEU A 125 -10.69 -5.68 -6.28
CA LEU A 125 -9.95 -6.94 -6.38
C LEU A 125 -10.84 -8.04 -7.02
N VAL A 126 -12.11 -8.14 -6.63
CA VAL A 126 -13.06 -9.07 -7.26
C VAL A 126 -13.27 -8.73 -8.74
N ARG A 127 -13.43 -7.45 -9.09
CA ARG A 127 -13.54 -7.02 -10.49
C ARG A 127 -12.27 -7.35 -11.30
N GLY A 128 -11.10 -7.10 -10.72
CA GLY A 128 -9.80 -7.45 -11.32
C GLY A 128 -9.67 -8.95 -11.58
N LEU A 129 -10.02 -9.80 -10.61
CA LEU A 129 -10.05 -11.25 -10.79
C LEU A 129 -10.95 -11.68 -11.95
N GLY A 130 -12.15 -11.09 -12.07
CA GLY A 130 -13.07 -11.38 -13.16
C GLY A 130 -12.53 -10.97 -14.54
N LEU A 131 -11.74 -9.90 -14.62
CA LEU A 131 -11.04 -9.51 -15.86
C LEU A 131 -9.96 -10.53 -16.24
N LEU A 132 -9.13 -10.94 -15.27
CA LEU A 132 -8.06 -11.92 -15.52
C LEU A 132 -8.62 -13.29 -15.95
N GLN A 133 -9.74 -13.72 -15.35
CA GLN A 133 -10.42 -14.95 -15.75
C GLN A 133 -10.98 -14.86 -17.17
N ARG A 134 -11.55 -13.70 -17.56
CA ARG A 134 -12.00 -13.44 -18.94
C ARG A 134 -10.84 -13.51 -19.94
N VAL A 135 -9.71 -12.88 -19.62
CA VAL A 135 -8.50 -12.97 -20.47
C VAL A 135 -8.03 -14.43 -20.61
N ALA A 136 -7.97 -15.17 -19.51
CA ALA A 136 -7.53 -16.57 -19.51
C ALA A 136 -8.48 -17.53 -20.26
N ALA A 137 -9.76 -17.16 -20.42
CA ALA A 137 -10.77 -17.91 -21.16
C ALA A 137 -10.89 -17.47 -22.64
N ASN A 138 -10.34 -16.30 -23.00
CA ASN A 138 -10.45 -15.77 -24.35
C ASN A 138 -9.55 -16.56 -25.33
N PRO A 139 -10.09 -17.14 -26.42
CA PRO A 139 -9.34 -17.98 -27.35
C PRO A 139 -8.54 -17.20 -28.42
N SER A 140 -8.66 -15.86 -28.48
CA SER A 140 -7.93 -15.04 -29.45
C SER A 140 -6.41 -15.17 -29.30
N GLN A 141 -5.66 -14.99 -30.40
CA GLN A 141 -4.20 -15.09 -30.42
C GLN A 141 -3.54 -14.09 -29.46
N ASP A 142 -4.08 -12.86 -29.39
CA ASP A 142 -3.60 -11.82 -28.47
C ASP A 142 -3.79 -12.21 -27.00
N ALA A 143 -4.90 -12.88 -26.67
CA ALA A 143 -5.14 -13.39 -25.32
C ALA A 143 -4.24 -14.57 -24.98
N GLN A 144 -4.01 -15.49 -25.93
CA GLN A 144 -3.17 -16.68 -25.72
C GLN A 144 -1.76 -16.31 -25.25
N ALA A 145 -1.16 -15.26 -25.82
CA ALA A 145 0.13 -14.73 -25.39
C ALA A 145 0.14 -14.26 -23.92
N LEU A 146 -1.02 -13.88 -23.37
CA LEU A 146 -1.18 -13.34 -22.02
C LEU A 146 -1.69 -14.37 -21.00
N HIS A 147 -2.18 -15.53 -21.43
CA HIS A 147 -2.77 -16.56 -20.55
C HIS A 147 -1.88 -16.95 -19.36
N PRO A 148 -0.57 -17.20 -19.51
CA PRO A 148 0.28 -17.60 -18.38
C PRO A 148 0.33 -16.51 -17.31
N LEU A 149 0.48 -15.25 -17.72
CA LEU A 149 0.49 -14.11 -16.81
C LEU A 149 -0.88 -13.89 -16.16
N ALA A 150 -1.97 -13.99 -16.92
CA ALA A 150 -3.33 -13.84 -16.41
C ALA A 150 -3.65 -14.87 -15.32
N ARG A 151 -3.28 -16.13 -15.53
CA ARG A 151 -3.48 -17.21 -14.55
C ARG A 151 -2.63 -16.99 -13.28
N LEU A 152 -1.37 -16.60 -13.44
CA LEU A 152 -0.48 -16.30 -12.32
C LEU A 152 -1.01 -15.14 -11.47
N LEU A 153 -1.43 -14.04 -12.11
CA LEU A 153 -2.01 -12.90 -11.42
C LEU A 153 -3.33 -13.27 -10.74
N ALA A 154 -4.18 -14.07 -11.39
CA ALA A 154 -5.44 -14.53 -10.80
C ALA A 154 -5.20 -15.34 -9.51
N THR A 155 -4.23 -16.26 -9.52
CA THR A 155 -3.84 -16.97 -8.29
C THR A 155 -3.31 -16.00 -7.24
N ARG A 156 -2.44 -15.05 -7.61
CA ARG A 156 -1.88 -14.10 -6.65
C ARG A 156 -2.94 -13.21 -6.01
N TYR A 157 -3.87 -12.68 -6.79
CA TYR A 157 -4.94 -11.81 -6.28
C TYR A 157 -5.94 -12.59 -5.45
N ALA A 158 -6.23 -13.86 -5.78
CA ALA A 158 -7.05 -14.70 -4.93
C ALA A 158 -6.43 -14.89 -3.52
N GLU A 159 -5.11 -15.11 -3.46
CA GLU A 159 -4.39 -15.17 -2.17
C GLU A 159 -4.35 -13.82 -1.45
N GLN A 160 -4.17 -12.71 -2.19
CA GLN A 160 -4.25 -11.37 -1.61
C GLN A 160 -5.60 -11.15 -0.92
N ARG A 161 -6.71 -11.51 -1.58
CA ARG A 161 -8.05 -11.37 -1.00
C ARG A 161 -8.21 -12.17 0.28
N ARG A 162 -7.73 -13.43 0.31
CA ARG A 162 -7.79 -14.28 1.51
C ARG A 162 -7.05 -13.64 2.69
N VAL A 163 -5.85 -13.12 2.46
CA VAL A 163 -5.05 -12.44 3.49
C VAL A 163 -5.74 -11.17 3.97
N GLU A 164 -6.35 -10.39 3.07
CA GLU A 164 -7.11 -9.19 3.44
C GLU A 164 -8.34 -9.53 4.29
N GLU A 165 -9.09 -10.57 3.92
CA GLU A 165 -10.24 -11.08 4.69
C GLU A 165 -9.82 -11.57 6.09
N GLU A 166 -8.71 -12.28 6.21
CA GLU A 166 -8.16 -12.74 7.50
C GLU A 166 -7.72 -11.56 8.38
N ARG A 167 -7.05 -10.56 7.79
CA ARG A 167 -6.66 -9.33 8.48
C ARG A 167 -7.89 -8.61 9.04
N ASP A 168 -8.97 -8.50 8.28
CA ASP A 168 -10.20 -7.86 8.75
C ASP A 168 -10.88 -8.64 9.88
N ARG A 169 -10.88 -9.98 9.83
CA ARG A 169 -11.36 -10.83 10.93
C ARG A 169 -10.53 -10.61 12.20
N GLN A 170 -9.21 -10.57 12.09
CA GLN A 170 -8.30 -10.31 13.22
C GLN A 170 -8.53 -8.91 13.80
N ALA A 171 -8.68 -7.88 12.96
CA ALA A 171 -8.96 -6.52 13.40
C ALA A 171 -10.30 -6.44 14.17
N GLN A 172 -11.32 -7.17 13.72
CA GLN A 172 -12.61 -7.24 14.40
C GLN A 172 -12.48 -7.94 15.77
N GLN A 173 -11.78 -9.08 15.82
CA GLN A 173 -11.51 -9.79 17.09
C GLN A 173 -10.77 -8.91 18.09
N LEU A 174 -9.77 -8.14 17.65
CA LEU A 174 -9.05 -7.21 18.51
C LEU A 174 -9.97 -6.14 19.10
N ARG A 175 -10.84 -5.53 18.28
CA ARG A 175 -11.82 -4.53 18.76
C ARG A 175 -12.80 -5.11 19.77
N ASP A 176 -13.31 -6.30 19.52
CA ASP A 176 -14.24 -6.96 20.45
C ASP A 176 -13.54 -7.38 21.75
N SER A 177 -12.26 -7.79 21.69
CA SER A 177 -11.45 -8.05 22.87
C SER A 177 -11.21 -6.80 23.71
N GLN A 178 -10.94 -5.65 23.07
CA GLN A 178 -10.75 -4.36 23.75
C GLN A 178 -12.03 -3.93 24.46
N ARG A 179 -13.20 -4.01 23.79
CA ARG A 179 -14.51 -3.74 24.41
C ARG A 179 -14.76 -4.61 25.62
N ARG A 180 -14.39 -5.90 25.57
CA ARG A 180 -14.53 -6.80 26.72
C ARG A 180 -13.60 -6.41 27.87
N ILE A 181 -12.37 -5.96 27.57
CA ILE A 181 -11.44 -5.46 28.58
C ILE A 181 -11.99 -4.19 29.24
N GLU A 182 -12.53 -3.26 28.46
CA GLU A 182 -13.19 -2.04 28.97
C GLU A 182 -14.35 -2.40 29.91
N GLN A 183 -15.26 -3.28 29.48
CA GLN A 183 -16.38 -3.75 30.30
C GLN A 183 -15.91 -4.43 31.61
N LEU A 184 -14.83 -5.20 31.56
CA LEU A 184 -14.26 -5.82 32.77
C LEU A 184 -13.60 -4.79 33.68
N THR A 185 -12.97 -3.77 33.11
CA THR A 185 -12.35 -2.66 33.84
C THR A 185 -13.41 -1.84 34.57
N ASP A 186 -14.51 -1.50 33.89
CA ASP A 186 -15.65 -0.79 34.48
C ASP A 186 -16.25 -1.57 35.66
N ARG A 187 -16.36 -2.90 35.51
CA ARG A 187 -16.84 -3.78 36.61
C ARG A 187 -15.88 -3.78 37.79
N ILE A 188 -14.57 -3.85 37.56
CA ILE A 188 -13.58 -3.78 38.64
C ILE A 188 -13.65 -2.43 39.34
N GLU A 189 -13.80 -1.33 38.59
CA GLU A 189 -13.94 0.00 39.17
C GLU A 189 -15.22 0.14 39.98
N ALA A 190 -16.36 -0.36 39.48
CA ALA A 190 -17.62 -0.39 40.21
C ALA A 190 -17.50 -1.18 41.52
N LEU A 191 -16.84 -2.35 41.50
CA LEU A 191 -16.58 -3.14 42.70
C LEU A 191 -15.67 -2.39 43.69
N ARG A 192 -14.62 -1.70 43.20
CA ARG A 192 -13.77 -0.84 44.04
C ARG A 192 -14.53 0.33 44.65
N ALA A 193 -15.48 0.93 43.92
CA ALA A 193 -16.32 2.00 44.45
C ALA A 193 -17.21 1.50 45.59
N ILE A 194 -17.78 0.30 45.43
CA ILE A 194 -18.53 -0.38 46.49
C ILE A 194 -17.63 -0.63 47.70
N GLU A 195 -16.43 -1.20 47.53
CA GLU A 195 -15.47 -1.44 48.62
C GLU A 195 -15.13 -0.16 49.39
N ARG A 196 -14.87 0.95 48.69
CA ARG A 196 -14.62 2.26 49.32
C ARG A 196 -15.83 2.77 50.11
N SER A 197 -17.05 2.52 49.63
CA SER A 197 -18.26 2.91 50.35
C SER A 197 -18.47 2.11 51.65
N PHE A 198 -18.05 0.84 51.69
CA PHE A 198 -18.08 0.02 52.90
C PHE A 198 -16.98 0.37 53.91
N SER A 199 -15.79 0.76 53.44
CA SER A 199 -14.66 1.13 54.32
C SER A 199 -14.74 2.55 54.88
N ARG A 200 -15.66 3.40 54.40
CA ARG A 200 -15.86 4.75 54.92
C ARG A 200 -16.99 4.72 55.97
N PRO A 201 -16.70 4.69 57.29
CA PRO A 201 -17.76 4.84 58.28
C PRO A 201 -18.43 6.20 58.06
N ASN A 202 -19.76 6.18 58.04
CA ASN A 202 -20.67 7.32 57.90
C ASN A 202 -20.04 8.65 58.37
N SER A 203 -19.44 9.43 57.45
CA SER A 203 -19.03 10.78 57.81
C SER A 203 -20.31 11.56 58.01
N ALA A 204 -20.56 11.97 59.25
CA ALA A 204 -21.73 12.68 59.71
C ALA A 204 -22.23 13.73 58.69
N PRO A 205 -23.56 13.91 58.57
CA PRO A 205 -24.12 14.92 57.69
C PRO A 205 -23.53 16.30 58.00
N PRO A 206 -23.28 17.15 56.99
CA PRO A 206 -22.78 18.50 57.24
C PRO A 206 -23.76 19.26 58.14
N PRO A 207 -23.27 20.10 59.08
CA PRO A 207 -24.14 20.84 59.98
C PRO A 207 -25.11 21.71 59.18
N ALA A 208 -26.39 21.65 59.54
CA ALA A 208 -27.44 22.43 58.91
C ALA A 208 -27.15 23.94 59.04
N PRO A 209 -27.46 24.76 58.02
CA PRO A 209 -27.24 26.21 58.09
C PRO A 209 -28.09 26.82 59.20
N ALA A 210 -27.43 27.54 60.11
CA ALA A 210 -28.07 28.25 61.22
C ALA A 210 -29.04 29.31 60.68
N LYS A 211 -30.28 29.32 61.19
CA LYS A 211 -31.24 30.40 60.93
C LYS A 211 -30.75 31.71 61.58
N PRO A 212 -30.85 32.86 60.90
CA PRO A 212 -30.54 34.14 61.52
C PRO A 212 -31.63 34.52 62.55
N ALA A 213 -31.20 35.03 63.70
CA ALA A 213 -32.06 35.50 64.79
C ALA A 213 -32.60 36.93 64.51
N PRO A 214 -33.75 37.31 65.09
CA PRO A 214 -34.44 38.58 64.84
C PRO A 214 -33.73 39.81 65.41
#